data_AF-M7SQS5-F1
#
_entry.id   AF-M7SQS5-F1
#
_cell.length_a   1.000
_cell.length_b   1.000
_cell.length_c   1.000
_cell.angle_alpha   90.00
_cell.angle_beta   90.00
_cell.angle_gamma   90.00
#
_symmetry.space_group_name_H-M   'P 1'
#
loop_
_entity.id
_entity.type
_entity.pdbx_description
1 polymer ?
#
loop_
_entity_poly.entity_id
_entity_poly.type
_entity_poly.pdbx_seq_one_letter_code
_entity_poly.pdbx_strand_id
1 'polypeptide(L)'
;MGVITGIVFSFLASLPVARMISAALYVLGAVAGAGARVETSALELLRFQTSTIFRMSPPPEVWGTVSDDYPIEVLHLVSAAMLLAIPRFVWWERTERGLLGTVGSILRPWTLASRVAGHVFMLIRVWLIMACFYTIMHQLSKDNTGFLAAAETVSSSKLL
;
A
#
# COMPACT_ATOMS: atom_id res chain seq x y z
N MET A 1 11.75 -35.67 -6.44
CA MET A 1 10.79 -34.66 -6.94
C MET A 1 11.30 -33.20 -6.89
N GLY A 2 12.41 -32.87 -6.22
CA GLY A 2 12.90 -31.47 -6.11
C GLY A 2 13.65 -30.89 -7.32
N VAL A 3 14.05 -31.71 -8.31
CA VAL A 3 14.80 -31.23 -9.49
C VAL A 3 13.88 -30.66 -10.56
N ILE A 4 12.67 -31.21 -10.69
CA ILE A 4 11.69 -30.77 -11.70
C ILE A 4 11.11 -29.40 -11.31
N THR A 5 10.88 -29.14 -10.02
CA THR A 5 10.45 -27.83 -9.53
C THR A 5 11.52 -26.75 -9.71
N GLY A 6 12.81 -27.05 -9.48
CA GLY A 6 13.91 -26.11 -9.70
C GLY A 6 14.13 -25.73 -11.17
N ILE A 7 13.96 -26.68 -12.09
CA ILE A 7 14.07 -26.44 -13.54
C ILE A 7 12.86 -25.64 -14.04
N VAL A 8 11.64 -25.95 -13.58
CA VAL A 8 10.44 -25.19 -13.96
C VAL A 8 10.50 -23.76 -13.43
N PHE A 9 11.00 -23.53 -12.21
CA PHE A 9 11.17 -22.19 -11.66
C PHE A 9 12.25 -21.40 -12.39
N SER A 10 13.37 -22.05 -12.75
CA SER A 10 14.44 -21.45 -13.55
C SER A 10 13.99 -21.16 -14.99
N PHE A 11 13.14 -22.00 -15.56
CA PHE A 11 12.58 -21.82 -16.90
C PHE A 11 11.54 -20.69 -16.92
N LEU A 12 10.65 -20.64 -15.91
CA LEU A 12 9.73 -19.52 -15.72
C LEU A 12 10.48 -18.21 -15.48
N ALA A 13 11.56 -18.21 -14.69
CA ALA A 13 12.42 -17.04 -14.48
C ALA A 13 13.30 -16.68 -15.70
N SER A 14 13.47 -17.60 -16.65
CA SER A 14 14.16 -17.36 -17.93
C SER A 14 13.26 -16.76 -19.01
N LEU A 15 11.94 -16.79 -18.82
CA LEU A 15 11.01 -16.09 -19.69
C LEU A 15 11.29 -14.58 -19.59
N PRO A 16 11.43 -13.87 -20.72
CA PRO A 16 11.70 -12.43 -20.72
C PRO A 16 10.66 -11.65 -19.91
N VAL A 17 9.42 -12.16 -19.87
CA VAL A 17 8.31 -11.61 -19.07
C VAL A 17 8.58 -11.69 -17.57
N ALA A 18 9.12 -12.81 -17.05
CA ALA A 18 9.41 -12.93 -15.62
C ALA A 18 10.58 -12.05 -15.17
N ARG A 19 11.60 -11.87 -16.03
CA ARG A 19 12.67 -10.89 -15.82
C ARG A 19 12.16 -9.46 -15.85
N MET A 20 11.23 -9.16 -16.76
CA MET A 20 10.62 -7.84 -16.86
C MET A 20 9.71 -7.53 -15.66
N ILE A 21 8.95 -8.51 -15.18
CA ILE A 21 8.13 -8.41 -13.97
C ILE A 21 9.03 -8.21 -12.75
N SER A 22 10.04 -9.04 -12.55
CA SER A 22 10.96 -8.90 -11.41
C SER A 22 11.72 -7.56 -11.42
N ALA A 23 12.17 -7.09 -12.59
CA ALA A 23 12.77 -5.76 -12.72
C ALA A 23 11.77 -4.63 -12.39
N ALA A 24 10.52 -4.74 -12.87
CA ALA A 24 9.47 -3.77 -12.54
C ALA A 24 9.16 -3.76 -11.05
N LEU A 25 9.05 -4.93 -10.41
CA LEU A 25 8.85 -5.07 -8.97
C LEU A 25 10.01 -4.47 -8.17
N TYR A 26 11.25 -4.68 -8.63
CA TYR A 26 12.44 -4.10 -8.00
C TYR A 26 12.43 -2.56 -8.04
N VAL A 27 12.13 -1.98 -9.22
CA VAL A 27 12.01 -0.52 -9.36
C VAL A 27 10.85 0.03 -8.52
N LEU A 28 9.71 -0.66 -8.51
CA LEU A 28 8.56 -0.30 -7.68
C LEU A 28 8.92 -0.31 -6.19
N GLY A 29 9.64 -1.33 -5.72
CA GLY A 29 10.12 -1.41 -4.34
C GLY A 29 11.06 -0.28 -3.98
N ALA A 30 12.00 0.07 -4.87
CA ALA A 30 12.91 1.19 -4.67
C ALA A 30 12.17 2.54 -4.59
N VAL A 31 11.19 2.75 -5.48
CA VAL A 31 10.34 3.96 -5.48
C VAL A 31 9.49 4.02 -4.20
N ALA A 32 8.93 2.90 -3.77
CA ALA A 32 8.15 2.82 -2.53
C ALA A 32 9.01 3.17 -1.31
N GLY A 33 10.24 2.62 -1.23
CA GLY A 33 11.18 2.93 -0.15
C GLY A 33 11.59 4.40 -0.13
N ALA A 34 11.82 5.00 -1.29
CA ALA A 34 12.08 6.44 -1.40
C ALA A 34 10.86 7.27 -0.95
N GLY A 35 9.65 6.87 -1.38
CA GLY A 35 8.39 7.50 -0.97
C GLY A 35 8.16 7.46 0.54
N ALA A 36 8.46 6.32 1.18
CA ALA A 36 8.39 6.17 2.63
C ALA A 36 9.32 7.14 3.36
N ARG A 37 10.55 7.33 2.85
CA ARG A 37 11.51 8.29 3.42
C ARG A 37 11.05 9.74 3.27
N VAL A 38 10.49 10.10 2.12
CA VAL A 38 9.94 11.43 1.87
C VAL A 38 8.77 11.70 2.82
N GLU A 39 7.87 10.74 2.97
CA GLU A 39 6.75 10.82 3.90
C GLU A 39 7.23 10.96 5.36
N THR A 40 8.22 10.17 5.78
CA THR A 40 8.80 10.27 7.13
C THR A 40 9.42 11.65 7.36
N SER A 41 10.21 12.13 6.39
CA SER A 41 10.85 13.44 6.48
C SER A 41 9.82 14.57 6.56
N ALA A 42 8.72 14.47 5.80
CA ALA A 42 7.63 15.44 5.86
C ALA A 42 6.93 15.44 7.22
N LEU A 43 6.68 14.27 7.81
CA LEU A 43 6.09 14.16 9.14
C LEU A 43 7.02 14.71 10.23
N GLU A 44 8.32 14.44 10.14
CA GLU A 44 9.34 14.98 11.05
C GLU A 44 9.39 16.51 10.98
N LEU A 45 9.37 17.08 9.78
CA LEU A 45 9.32 18.53 9.56
C LEU A 45 8.05 19.15 10.18
N LEU A 46 6.93 18.45 10.11
CA LEU A 46 5.66 18.87 10.70
C LEU A 46 5.55 18.54 12.19
N ARG A 47 6.58 17.94 12.80
CA ARG A 47 6.60 17.45 14.19
C ARG A 47 5.45 16.48 14.52
N PHE A 48 4.96 15.75 13.52
CA PHE A 48 4.01 14.66 13.73
C PHE A 48 4.74 13.38 14.10
N GLN A 49 4.07 12.53 14.88
CA GLN A 49 4.60 11.23 15.26
C GLN A 49 4.76 10.34 14.01
N THR A 50 5.99 9.87 13.76
CA THR A 50 6.35 9.06 12.59
C THR A 50 5.98 7.59 12.74
N SER A 51 5.77 7.14 13.98
CA SER A 51 5.40 5.77 14.36
C SER A 51 3.89 5.51 14.26
N THR A 52 3.24 5.99 13.20
CA THR A 52 1.79 5.83 13.02
C THR A 52 1.48 4.86 11.88
N ILE A 53 0.37 4.12 12.03
CA ILE A 53 -0.15 3.19 11.00
C ILE A 53 -0.87 3.97 9.89
N PHE A 54 -1.34 5.19 10.19
CA PHE A 54 -2.04 6.08 9.26
C PHE A 54 -1.06 6.77 8.31
N ARG A 55 -0.44 5.98 7.44
CA ARG A 55 0.59 6.39 6.48
C ARG A 55 0.44 5.61 5.20
N MET A 56 0.80 6.21 4.06
CA MET A 56 0.84 5.49 2.78
C MET A 56 2.00 4.49 2.71
N SER A 57 2.98 4.59 3.59
CA SER A 57 4.07 3.61 3.69
C SER A 57 4.44 3.44 5.16
N PRO A 58 3.72 2.57 5.89
CA PRO A 58 3.95 2.39 7.32
C PRO A 58 5.37 1.85 7.57
N PRO A 59 6.05 2.31 8.63
CA PRO A 59 7.39 1.83 8.94
C PRO A 59 7.37 0.35 9.38
N PRO A 60 8.47 -0.39 9.14
CA PRO A 60 8.55 -1.82 9.46
C PRO A 60 8.34 -2.14 10.94
N GLU A 61 8.72 -1.24 11.84
CA GLU A 61 8.51 -1.39 13.29
C GLU A 61 7.02 -1.46 13.66
N VAL A 62 6.17 -0.78 12.90
CA VAL A 62 4.73 -0.68 13.16
C VAL A 62 3.98 -1.82 12.48
N TRP A 63 4.44 -2.28 11.31
CA TRP A 63 3.78 -3.34 10.54
C TRP A 63 4.27 -4.76 10.87
N GLY A 64 5.53 -4.90 11.29
CA GLY A 64 6.13 -6.19 11.66
C GLY A 64 5.46 -6.89 12.86
N THR A 65 4.52 -6.21 13.53
CA THR A 65 3.69 -6.77 14.62
C THR A 65 2.32 -7.26 14.16
N VAL A 66 1.98 -7.09 12.88
CA VAL A 66 0.59 -7.15 12.39
C VAL A 66 0.31 -8.41 11.60
N SER A 67 1.25 -8.93 10.80
CA SER A 67 0.96 -10.11 9.98
C SER A 67 2.24 -10.72 9.41
N ASP A 68 2.54 -11.96 9.78
CA ASP A 68 3.53 -12.79 9.08
C ASP A 68 3.03 -13.21 7.67
N ASP A 69 1.72 -13.07 7.40
CA ASP A 69 1.07 -13.51 6.15
C ASP A 69 1.21 -12.49 5.00
N TYR A 70 1.49 -11.21 5.30
CA TYR A 70 1.65 -10.17 4.28
C TYR A 70 3.00 -9.46 4.39
N PRO A 71 3.98 -9.82 3.54
CA PRO A 71 5.29 -9.16 3.56
C PRO A 71 5.13 -7.68 3.24
N ILE A 72 5.82 -6.83 4.00
CA ILE A 72 5.78 -5.36 3.89
C ILE A 72 6.08 -4.85 2.47
N GLU A 73 6.85 -5.64 1.72
CA GLU A 73 7.18 -5.44 0.32
C GLU A 73 5.93 -5.36 -0.57
N VAL A 74 4.90 -6.18 -0.30
CA VAL A 74 3.65 -6.19 -1.05
C VAL A 74 2.86 -4.90 -0.79
N LEU A 75 2.82 -4.43 0.45
CA LEU A 75 2.18 -3.15 0.78
C LEU A 75 2.87 -2.01 0.03
N HIS A 76 4.19 -1.91 0.17
CA HIS A 76 4.99 -0.90 -0.53
C HIS A 76 4.77 -0.94 -2.05
N LEU A 77 4.63 -2.14 -2.62
CA LEU A 77 4.32 -2.32 -4.03
C LEU A 77 2.96 -1.72 -4.41
N VAL A 78 1.93 -1.96 -3.60
CA VAL A 78 0.58 -1.39 -3.82
C VAL A 78 0.64 0.15 -3.76
N SER A 79 1.35 0.72 -2.79
CA SER A 79 1.55 2.18 -2.71
C SER A 79 2.26 2.74 -3.93
N ALA A 80 3.34 2.10 -4.39
CA ALA A 80 4.05 2.52 -5.61
C ALA A 80 3.17 2.40 -6.86
N ALA A 81 2.40 1.32 -6.99
CA ALA A 81 1.47 1.15 -8.10
C ALA A 81 0.40 2.26 -8.13
N MET A 82 -0.15 2.61 -6.96
CA MET A 82 -1.12 3.70 -6.85
C MET A 82 -0.53 5.06 -7.17
N LEU A 83 0.72 5.33 -6.75
CA LEU A 83 1.44 6.55 -7.13
C LEU A 83 1.66 6.65 -8.64
N LEU A 84 2.07 5.55 -9.29
CA LEU A 84 2.25 5.51 -10.75
C LEU A 84 0.94 5.69 -11.52
N ALA A 85 -0.19 5.33 -10.91
CA ALA A 85 -1.51 5.51 -11.50
C ALA A 85 -2.04 6.94 -11.38
N ILE A 86 -1.42 7.83 -10.58
CA ILE A 86 -1.86 9.22 -10.39
C ILE A 86 -2.09 9.98 -11.70
N PRO A 87 -1.17 9.99 -12.69
CA PRO A 87 -1.39 10.73 -13.94
C PRO A 87 -2.65 10.25 -14.67
N ARG A 88 -2.90 8.94 -14.64
CA ARG A 88 -4.08 8.33 -15.24
C ARG A 88 -5.35 8.69 -14.47
N PHE A 89 -5.31 8.68 -13.14
CA PHE A 89 -6.44 9.13 -12.31
C PHE A 89 -6.77 10.60 -12.53
N VAL A 90 -5.76 11.48 -12.65
CA VAL A 90 -5.96 12.90 -12.96
C VAL A 90 -6.59 13.06 -14.35
N TRP A 91 -6.14 12.29 -15.34
CA TRP A 91 -6.74 12.31 -16.68
C TRP A 91 -8.21 11.86 -16.65
N TRP A 92 -8.52 10.79 -15.91
CA TRP A 92 -9.89 10.30 -15.75
C TRP A 92 -10.80 11.32 -15.04
N GLU A 93 -10.36 11.90 -13.93
CA GLU A 93 -11.12 12.94 -13.20
C GLU A 93 -11.44 14.16 -14.07
N ARG A 94 -10.55 14.49 -15.01
CA ARG A 94 -10.77 15.61 -15.94
C ARG A 94 -11.73 15.28 -17.08
N THR A 95 -11.73 14.02 -17.54
CA THR A 95 -12.46 13.59 -18.73
C THR A 95 -13.86 13.05 -18.40
N GLU A 96 -13.97 12.24 -17.35
CA GLU A 96 -15.21 11.54 -16.98
C GLU A 96 -15.96 12.28 -15.86
N ARG A 97 -17.01 13.00 -16.25
CA ARG A 97 -17.81 13.86 -15.33
C ARG A 97 -18.65 13.08 -14.31
N GLY A 98 -18.87 11.78 -14.52
CA GLY A 98 -19.84 10.96 -13.79
C GLY A 98 -19.27 10.05 -12.70
N LEU A 99 -17.96 9.89 -12.61
CA LEU A 99 -17.28 8.98 -11.66
C LEU A 99 -16.79 9.67 -10.39
N LEU A 100 -17.06 10.97 -10.26
CA LEU A 100 -16.58 11.78 -9.16
C LEU A 100 -17.54 11.69 -7.97
N GLY A 101 -17.13 10.97 -6.92
CA GLY A 101 -17.81 11.01 -5.62
C GLY A 101 -17.85 12.44 -5.04
N THR A 102 -18.51 12.63 -3.90
CA THR A 102 -18.77 13.96 -3.29
C THR A 102 -17.52 14.81 -3.07
N VAL A 103 -16.39 14.21 -2.70
CA VAL A 103 -15.09 14.91 -2.55
C VAL A 103 -14.47 15.26 -3.91
N GLY A 104 -14.74 14.42 -4.91
CA GLY A 104 -14.43 14.61 -6.33
C GLY A 104 -15.02 15.90 -6.89
N SER A 105 -16.33 16.07 -6.70
CA SER A 105 -17.08 17.19 -7.25
C SER A 105 -16.71 18.54 -6.62
N ILE A 106 -16.43 18.57 -5.31
CA ILE A 106 -16.06 19.79 -4.58
C ILE A 106 -14.68 20.31 -5.00
N LEU A 107 -13.69 19.41 -5.14
CA LEU A 107 -12.32 19.78 -5.49
C LEU A 107 -12.12 20.02 -6.99
N ARG A 108 -13.09 19.61 -7.82
CA ARG A 108 -13.04 19.69 -9.28
C ARG A 108 -12.70 21.08 -9.85
N PRO A 109 -13.24 22.20 -9.34
CA PRO A 109 -12.92 23.52 -9.90
C PRO A 109 -11.43 23.83 -9.75
N TRP A 110 -10.83 23.35 -8.66
CA TRP A 110 -9.43 23.59 -8.31
C TRP A 110 -8.51 22.64 -9.08
N THR A 111 -8.94 21.39 -9.28
CA THR A 111 -8.19 20.41 -10.10
C THR A 111 -8.24 20.74 -11.59
N LEU A 112 -9.28 21.40 -12.08
CA LEU A 112 -9.38 21.87 -13.48
C LEU A 112 -8.57 23.15 -13.74
N ALA A 113 -8.49 24.05 -12.75
CA ALA A 113 -7.78 25.32 -12.88
C ALA A 113 -6.26 25.15 -13.10
N SER A 114 -5.63 24.12 -12.52
CA SER A 114 -4.20 23.87 -12.67
C SER A 114 -3.88 22.39 -12.78
N ARG A 115 -3.00 22.05 -13.74
CA ARG A 115 -2.45 20.68 -13.88
C ARG A 115 -1.69 20.26 -12.63
N VAL A 116 -0.93 21.18 -12.03
CA VAL A 116 -0.17 20.91 -10.81
C VAL A 116 -1.11 20.66 -9.65
N ALA A 117 -2.13 21.51 -9.47
CA ALA A 117 -3.12 21.32 -8.41
C ALA A 117 -3.85 19.97 -8.54
N GLY A 118 -4.22 19.57 -9.76
CA GLY A 118 -4.81 18.25 -10.02
C GLY A 118 -3.94 17.09 -9.55
N HIS A 119 -2.64 17.11 -9.83
CA HIS A 119 -1.72 16.08 -9.37
C HIS A 119 -1.52 16.10 -7.84
N VAL A 120 -1.44 17.28 -7.23
CA VAL A 120 -1.31 17.43 -5.78
C VAL A 120 -2.54 16.89 -5.05
N PHE A 121 -3.75 17.26 -5.47
CA PHE A 121 -4.98 16.75 -4.87
C PHE A 121 -5.14 15.26 -5.06
N MET A 122 -4.76 14.72 -6.23
CA MET A 122 -4.79 13.28 -6.47
C MET A 122 -3.78 12.52 -5.61
N LEU A 123 -2.57 13.07 -5.44
CA LEU A 123 -1.56 12.55 -4.53
C LEU A 123 -2.09 12.46 -3.10
N ILE A 124 -2.72 13.54 -2.60
CA ILE A 124 -3.32 13.57 -1.25
C ILE A 124 -4.42 12.51 -1.12
N ARG A 125 -5.26 12.34 -2.14
CA ARG A 125 -6.32 11.31 -2.13
C ARG A 125 -5.75 9.90 -2.10
N VAL A 126 -4.78 9.60 -2.97
CA VAL A 126 -4.10 8.30 -2.99
C VAL A 126 -3.46 8.04 -1.63
N TRP A 127 -2.76 9.03 -1.08
CA TRP A 127 -2.14 8.95 0.23
C TRP A 127 -3.17 8.61 1.33
N LEU A 128 -4.30 9.33 1.39
CA LEU A 128 -5.37 9.08 2.35
C LEU A 128 -6.00 7.69 2.20
N ILE A 129 -6.29 7.27 0.97
CA ILE A 129 -6.87 5.95 0.69
C ILE A 129 -5.95 4.85 1.19
N MET A 130 -4.65 4.96 0.90
CA MET A 130 -3.66 3.98 1.34
C MET A 130 -3.49 3.98 2.86
N ALA A 131 -3.41 5.15 3.49
CA ALA A 131 -3.34 5.28 4.95
C ALA A 131 -4.57 4.64 5.63
N CYS A 132 -5.77 4.88 5.11
CA CYS A 132 -7.00 4.23 5.57
C CYS A 132 -6.97 2.72 5.35
N PHE A 133 -6.58 2.26 4.16
CA PHE A 133 -6.52 0.84 3.82
C PHE A 133 -5.60 0.08 4.78
N TYR A 134 -4.41 0.60 5.07
CA TYR A 134 -3.51 -0.05 6.02
C TYR A 134 -3.98 0.02 7.46
N THR A 135 -4.63 1.11 7.85
CA THR A 135 -5.25 1.21 9.17
C THR A 135 -6.33 0.13 9.33
N ILE A 136 -7.19 -0.06 8.33
CA ILE A 136 -8.23 -1.10 8.33
C ILE A 136 -7.60 -2.50 8.34
N MET A 137 -6.62 -2.76 7.49
CA MET A 137 -5.93 -4.05 7.45
C MET A 137 -5.25 -4.38 8.79
N HIS A 138 -4.66 -3.36 9.43
CA HIS A 138 -4.09 -3.51 10.76
C HIS A 138 -5.15 -3.84 11.83
N GLN A 139 -6.30 -3.16 11.81
CA GLN A 139 -7.40 -3.46 12.75
C GLN A 139 -7.95 -4.87 12.54
N LEU A 140 -8.21 -5.26 11.29
CA LEU A 140 -8.70 -6.60 10.95
C LEU A 140 -7.73 -7.70 11.41
N SER A 141 -6.42 -7.48 11.29
CA SER A 141 -5.43 -8.45 11.76
C SER A 141 -5.41 -8.58 13.28
N LYS A 142 -5.55 -7.46 14.01
CA LYS A 142 -5.67 -7.48 15.48
C LYS A 142 -6.92 -8.22 15.97
N ASP A 143 -8.05 -8.02 15.29
CA ASP A 143 -9.30 -8.69 15.65
C ASP A 143 -9.22 -10.21 15.40
N ASN A 144 -8.57 -10.63 14.32
CA ASN A 144 -8.39 -12.05 13.99
C ASN A 144 -7.41 -12.76 14.94
N THR A 145 -6.29 -12.12 15.28
CA THR A 145 -5.31 -12.67 16.24
C THR A 145 -5.88 -12.72 17.66
N GLY A 146 -6.67 -11.71 18.07
CA GLY A 146 -7.40 -11.72 19.33
C GLY A 146 -8.45 -12.84 19.41
N PHE A 147 -9.16 -13.11 18.31
CA PHE A 147 -10.12 -14.21 18.24
C PHE A 147 -9.45 -15.58 18.32
N LEU A 148 -8.32 -15.79 17.62
CA LEU A 148 -7.57 -17.04 17.67
C LEU A 148 -6.94 -17.29 19.05
N ALA A 149 -6.36 -16.27 19.69
CA ALA A 149 -5.84 -16.38 21.05
C ALA A 149 -6.96 -16.66 22.08
N ALA A 150 -8.15 -16.06 21.91
CA ALA A 150 -9.32 -16.37 22.73
C ALA A 150 -9.84 -17.79 22.50
N ALA A 151 -9.83 -18.29 21.26
CA ALA A 151 -10.21 -19.67 20.96
C ALA A 151 -9.24 -20.70 21.55
N GLU A 152 -7.95 -20.41 21.56
CA GLU A 152 -6.89 -21.29 22.09
C GLU A 152 -6.92 -21.37 23.63
N THR A 153 -7.20 -20.24 24.30
CA THR A 153 -7.43 -20.21 25.77
C THR A 153 -8.72 -20.95 26.17
N VAL A 154 -9.80 -20.80 25.41
CA VAL A 154 -11.06 -21.53 25.64
C VAL A 154 -10.88 -23.04 25.39
N SER A 155 -10.10 -23.45 24.38
CA SER A 155 -9.77 -24.86 24.13
C SER A 155 -8.95 -25.47 25.26
N SER A 156 -7.95 -24.73 25.76
CA SER A 156 -7.08 -25.17 26.86
C SER A 156 -7.82 -25.28 28.20
N SER A 157 -8.82 -24.42 28.43
CA SER A 157 -9.66 -24.47 29.65
C SER A 157 -10.69 -25.61 29.68
N LYS A 158 -10.92 -26.31 28.57
CA LYS A 158 -11.80 -27.50 28.50
C LYS A 158 -11.06 -28.83 28.65
N LEU A 159 -9.74 -28.80 28.82
CA LEU A 159 -8.88 -29.97 29.01
C LEU A 159 -8.43 -30.16 30.48
N LEU A 160 -8.99 -29.38 31.41
CA LEU A 160 -8.90 -29.55 32.87
C LEU A 160 -10.28 -29.87 33.44
#